data_AF-A0A9W8LFK2-F1
#
_entry.id   AF-A0A9W8LFK2-F1
#
_cell.length_a   1.000
_cell.length_b   1.000
_cell.length_c   1.000
_cell.angle_alpha   90.00
_cell.angle_beta   90.00
_cell.angle_gamma   90.00
#
_symmetry.space_group_name_H-M   'P 1'
#
loop_
_entity.id
_entity.type
_entity.pdbx_description
1 polymer ?
#
loop_
_entity_poly.entity_id
_entity_poly.type
_entity_poly.pdbx_seq_one_letter_code
_entity_poly.pdbx_strand_id
1 'polypeptide(L)'
;MTDALHLYRGILRAHRLLPRELRFVGDQYVRSEFRSHRAVTERRFLDPFFAQWTSYLALLREQTRAGTGAGVGRHLDPALVDRLDDDKAEQLLELHRASHGADDSSGGSAVPPPPPRRK
;
A
#
# COMPACT_ATOMS: atom_id res chain seq x y z
N MET A 1 -10.63 -6.42 -21.48
CA MET A 1 -9.70 -5.28 -21.31
C MET A 1 -10.15 -4.46 -20.12
N THR A 2 -9.46 -4.59 -18.99
CA THR A 2 -9.73 -3.73 -17.83
C THR A 2 -9.18 -2.35 -18.15
N ASP A 3 -10.05 -1.38 -18.34
CA ASP A 3 -9.64 0.00 -18.57
C ASP A 3 -9.03 0.57 -17.27
N ALA A 4 -7.84 1.16 -17.39
CA ALA A 4 -7.11 1.77 -16.28
C ALA A 4 -7.97 2.77 -15.50
N LEU A 5 -8.82 3.53 -16.20
CA LEU A 5 -9.70 4.50 -15.57
C LEU A 5 -10.81 3.81 -14.74
N HIS A 6 -11.33 2.70 -15.24
CA HIS A 6 -12.33 1.90 -14.50
C HIS A 6 -11.73 1.29 -13.24
N LEU A 7 -10.50 0.76 -13.33
CA LEU A 7 -9.78 0.20 -12.18
C LEU A 7 -9.48 1.27 -11.13
N TYR A 8 -8.91 2.40 -11.55
CA TYR A 8 -8.61 3.54 -10.69
C TYR A 8 -9.87 4.03 -9.94
N ARG A 9 -10.97 4.25 -10.65
CA ARG A 9 -12.23 4.70 -10.03
C ARG A 9 -12.83 3.63 -9.12
N GLY A 10 -12.67 2.35 -9.46
CA GLY A 10 -13.09 1.23 -8.63
C GLY A 10 -12.40 1.22 -7.27
N ILE A 11 -11.08 1.39 -7.26
CA ILE A 11 -10.27 1.43 -6.04
C ILE A 11 -10.66 2.62 -5.17
N LEU A 12 -10.74 3.83 -5.74
CA LEU A 12 -11.14 5.02 -4.98
C LEU A 12 -12.55 4.94 -4.40
N ARG A 13 -13.47 4.17 -5.02
CA ARG A 13 -14.79 3.91 -4.42
C ARG A 13 -14.67 2.96 -3.24
N ALA A 14 -13.89 1.89 -3.35
CA ALA A 14 -13.69 0.94 -2.27
C ALA A 14 -13.01 1.60 -1.05
N HIS A 15 -12.06 2.51 -1.27
CA HIS A 15 -11.42 3.28 -0.20
C HIS A 15 -12.39 4.12 0.65
N ARG A 16 -13.56 4.50 0.12
CA ARG A 16 -14.56 5.26 0.89
C ARG A 16 -15.14 4.46 2.06
N LEU A 17 -15.02 3.14 2.00
CA LEU A 17 -15.46 2.22 3.05
C LEU A 17 -14.34 1.91 4.05
N LEU A 18 -13.16 2.50 3.90
CA LEU A 18 -12.06 2.37 4.86
C LEU A 18 -12.12 3.47 5.93
N PRO A 19 -11.53 3.23 7.12
CA PRO A 19 -11.22 4.27 8.09
C PRO A 19 -10.51 5.46 7.44
N ARG A 20 -10.76 6.67 7.97
CA ARG A 20 -10.36 7.94 7.36
C ARG A 20 -8.85 8.01 7.07
N GLU A 21 -8.05 7.53 8.01
CA GLU A 21 -6.59 7.55 7.96
C GLU A 21 -6.07 6.61 6.86
N LEU A 22 -6.60 5.38 6.81
CA LEU A 22 -6.25 4.40 5.78
C LEU A 22 -6.70 4.86 4.38
N ARG A 23 -7.88 5.48 4.28
CA ARG A 23 -8.35 6.08 3.04
C ARG A 23 -7.42 7.18 2.57
N PHE A 24 -7.00 8.08 3.46
CA PHE A 24 -6.14 9.21 3.10
C PHE A 24 -4.81 8.73 2.51
N VAL A 25 -4.13 7.80 3.20
CA VAL A 25 -2.85 7.24 2.74
C VAL A 25 -3.04 6.45 1.43
N GLY A 26 -4.08 5.61 1.37
CA GLY A 26 -4.39 4.81 0.19
C GLY A 26 -4.70 5.66 -1.05
N ASP A 27 -5.54 6.70 -0.91
CA ASP A 27 -5.90 7.59 -2.03
C ASP A 27 -4.67 8.30 -2.61
N GLN A 28 -3.74 8.73 -1.75
CA GLN A 28 -2.50 9.38 -2.19
C GLN A 28 -1.59 8.41 -2.94
N TYR A 29 -1.43 7.18 -2.46
CA TYR A 29 -0.62 6.15 -3.10
C TYR A 29 -1.19 5.72 -4.46
N VAL A 30 -2.49 5.45 -4.54
CA VAL A 30 -3.15 5.07 -5.81
C VAL A 30 -2.97 6.18 -6.86
N ARG A 31 -3.09 7.45 -6.45
CA ARG A 31 -2.89 8.59 -7.35
C ARG A 31 -1.46 8.68 -7.87
N SER A 32 -0.45 8.48 -7.01
CA SER A 32 0.95 8.53 -7.45
C SER A 32 1.26 7.38 -8.41
N GLU A 33 0.85 6.16 -8.08
CA GLU A 33 1.17 4.99 -8.89
C GLU A 33 0.53 5.01 -10.28
N PHE A 34 -0.77 5.34 -10.36
CA PHE A 34 -1.46 5.45 -11.66
C PHE A 34 -0.94 6.64 -12.48
N ARG A 35 -0.48 7.72 -11.84
CA ARG A 35 0.15 8.84 -12.55
C ARG A 35 1.49 8.43 -13.14
N SER A 36 2.34 7.75 -12.36
CA SER A 36 3.64 7.25 -12.81
C SER A 36 3.51 6.23 -13.95
N HIS A 37 2.45 5.41 -13.93
CA HIS A 37 2.20 4.39 -14.96
C HIS A 37 1.48 4.92 -16.22
N ARG A 38 1.11 6.21 -16.27
CA ARG A 38 0.44 6.80 -17.44
C ARG A 38 1.33 6.85 -18.68
N ALA A 39 2.65 6.99 -18.50
CA ALA A 39 3.61 7.09 -19.60
C ALA A 39 4.17 5.74 -20.05
N VAL A 40 3.88 4.65 -19.32
CA VAL A 40 4.36 3.31 -19.65
C VAL A 40 3.50 2.75 -20.78
N THR A 41 4.11 2.51 -21.94
CA THR A 41 3.44 1.96 -23.13
C THR A 41 3.79 0.50 -23.39
N GLU A 42 4.86 0.02 -22.75
CA GLU A 42 5.34 -1.34 -22.91
C GLU A 42 4.45 -2.33 -22.17
N ARG A 43 3.77 -3.19 -22.94
CA ARG A 43 2.75 -4.12 -22.44
C ARG A 43 3.27 -5.07 -21.35
N ARG A 44 4.53 -5.50 -21.45
CA ARG A 44 5.18 -6.37 -20.45
C ARG A 44 5.19 -5.80 -19.03
N PHE A 45 5.15 -4.47 -18.89
CA PHE A 45 5.09 -3.80 -17.59
C PHE A 45 3.65 -3.45 -17.19
N LEU A 46 2.77 -3.24 -18.17
CA LEU A 46 1.35 -2.92 -17.92
C LEU A 46 0.53 -4.13 -17.49
N ASP A 47 0.76 -5.31 -18.08
CA ASP A 47 0.03 -6.53 -17.74
C ASP A 47 0.15 -6.91 -16.25
N PRO A 48 1.37 -6.99 -15.65
CA PRO A 48 1.50 -7.27 -14.22
C PRO A 48 0.93 -6.14 -13.35
N PHE A 49 1.03 -4.88 -13.77
CA PHE A 49 0.39 -3.75 -13.09
C PHE A 49 -1.13 -3.96 -13.00
N PHE A 50 -1.81 -4.20 -14.11
CA PHE A 50 -3.26 -4.41 -14.11
C PHE A 50 -3.67 -5.65 -13.32
N ALA A 51 -2.90 -6.74 -13.38
CA ALA A 51 -3.15 -7.94 -12.59
C ALA A 51 -3.09 -7.65 -11.09
N GLN A 52 -2.03 -6.98 -10.62
CA GLN A 52 -1.85 -6.63 -9.22
C GLN A 52 -2.96 -5.71 -8.71
N TRP A 53 -3.27 -4.64 -9.44
CA TRP A 53 -4.30 -3.68 -9.04
C TRP A 53 -5.72 -4.24 -9.11
N THR A 54 -5.99 -5.18 -10.01
CA THR A 54 -7.28 -5.89 -10.06
C THR A 54 -7.44 -6.78 -8.82
N SER A 55 -6.39 -7.54 -8.46
CA SER A 55 -6.38 -8.35 -7.24
C SER A 55 -6.53 -7.50 -5.97
N TYR A 56 -5.86 -6.34 -5.93
CA TYR A 56 -6.00 -5.39 -4.83
C TYR A 56 -7.44 -4.87 -4.67
N LEU A 57 -8.10 -4.49 -5.78
CA LEU A 57 -9.50 -4.08 -5.75
C LEU A 57 -10.44 -5.21 -5.28
N ALA A 58 -10.17 -6.46 -5.70
CA ALA A 58 -10.93 -7.62 -5.23
C ALA A 58 -10.78 -7.80 -3.71
N LEU A 59 -9.55 -7.71 -3.19
CA LEU A 59 -9.28 -7.80 -1.75
C LEU A 59 -9.99 -6.69 -0.97
N LEU A 60 -9.89 -5.43 -1.43
CA LEU A 60 -10.57 -4.30 -0.79
C LEU A 60 -12.09 -4.53 -0.71
N ARG A 61 -12.69 -5.03 -1.80
CA ARG A 61 -14.13 -5.32 -1.84
C ARG A 61 -14.52 -6.41 -0.85
N GLU A 62 -13.67 -7.42 -0.67
CA GLU A 62 -13.90 -8.49 0.30
C GLU A 62 -13.81 -7.96 1.74
N GLN A 63 -12.75 -7.21 2.04
CA GLN A 63 -12.52 -6.64 3.37
C GLN A 63 -13.59 -5.62 3.78
N THR A 64 -14.09 -4.84 2.83
CA THR A 64 -15.12 -3.83 3.08
C THR A 64 -16.54 -4.40 3.08
N ARG A 65 -16.72 -5.68 2.72
CA ARG A 65 -18.03 -6.36 2.66
C ARG A 65 -18.60 -6.64 4.04
N ALA A 66 -17.75 -6.90 5.04
CA ALA A 66 -18.13 -7.21 6.42
C ALA A 66 -18.41 -5.97 7.30
N GLY A 67 -18.36 -4.76 6.70
CA GLY A 67 -18.46 -3.50 7.43
C GLY A 67 -17.14 -3.06 8.06
N THR A 68 -17.03 -1.77 8.38
CA THR A 68 -15.83 -1.07 8.87
C THR A 68 -15.24 -1.60 10.19
N GLY A 69 -15.84 -2.63 10.79
CA GLY A 69 -15.42 -3.24 12.06
C GLY A 69 -14.60 -4.53 11.92
N ALA A 70 -14.60 -5.18 10.75
CA ALA A 70 -13.69 -6.28 10.48
C ALA A 70 -12.33 -5.69 10.09
N GLY A 71 -11.28 -6.01 10.86
CA GLY A 71 -9.94 -5.43 10.68
C GLY A 71 -9.50 -5.38 9.21
N VAL A 72 -9.11 -4.19 8.75
CA VAL A 72 -8.59 -3.98 7.39
C VAL A 72 -7.13 -4.42 7.37
N GLY A 73 -6.80 -5.35 6.48
CA GLY A 73 -5.43 -5.85 6.33
C GLY A 73 -5.38 -7.37 6.20
N ARG A 74 -4.20 -7.86 5.90
CA ARG A 74 -3.86 -9.28 5.91
C ARG A 74 -2.48 -9.42 6.55
N HIS A 75 -2.24 -10.56 7.19
CA HIS A 75 -0.90 -10.87 7.66
C HIS A 75 0.07 -10.88 6.48
N LEU A 76 1.29 -10.36 6.71
CA LEU A 76 2.36 -10.47 5.73
C LEU A 76 2.67 -11.96 5.52
N ASP A 77 2.76 -12.37 4.26
CA ASP A 77 3.22 -13.71 3.91
C ASP A 77 4.71 -13.83 4.28
N PRO A 78 5.11 -14.83 5.08
CA PRO A 78 6.51 -15.05 5.45
C PRO A 78 7.44 -15.12 4.23
N ALA A 79 7.00 -15.73 3.13
CA ALA A 79 7.81 -15.86 1.92
C ALA A 79 8.01 -14.52 1.17
N LEU A 80 7.21 -13.50 1.48
CA LEU A 80 7.39 -12.13 1.02
C LEU A 80 8.37 -11.37 1.92
N VAL A 81 8.34 -11.64 3.23
CA VAL A 81 9.29 -11.08 4.20
C VAL A 81 10.72 -11.51 3.85
N ASP A 82 10.93 -12.77 3.50
CA ASP A 82 12.25 -13.28 3.11
C ASP A 82 12.82 -12.64 1.84
N ARG A 83 11.98 -11.98 1.04
CA ARG A 83 12.38 -11.26 -0.18
C ARG A 83 12.55 -9.76 0.04
N LEU A 84 12.27 -9.27 1.25
CA LEU A 84 12.58 -7.89 1.58
C LEU A 84 14.09 -7.74 1.68
N ASP A 85 14.53 -6.63 1.12
CA ASP A 85 15.88 -6.11 1.28
C ASP A 85 16.04 -5.55 2.71
N ASP A 86 17.24 -5.63 3.28
CA ASP A 86 17.50 -5.34 4.69
C ASP A 86 16.98 -3.95 5.10
N ASP A 87 17.23 -2.92 4.28
CA ASP A 87 16.75 -1.54 4.50
C ASP A 87 15.22 -1.46 4.64
N LYS A 88 14.49 -2.25 3.84
CA LYS A 88 13.01 -2.25 3.84
C LYS A 88 12.47 -3.04 5.03
N ALA A 89 13.16 -4.10 5.43
CA ALA A 89 12.82 -4.87 6.61
C ALA A 89 13.00 -4.03 7.88
N GLU A 90 14.10 -3.28 7.98
CA GLU A 90 14.36 -2.36 9.09
C GLU A 90 13.28 -1.28 9.20
N GLN A 91 12.91 -0.65 8.07
CA GLN A 91 11.87 0.36 8.05
C GLN A 91 10.50 -0.20 8.49
N LEU A 92 10.16 -1.42 8.09
CA LEU A 92 8.94 -2.07 8.55
C LEU A 92 8.98 -2.37 10.05
N LEU A 93 10.12 -2.80 10.57
CA LEU A 93 10.30 -3.10 11.99
C LEU A 93 10.18 -1.82 12.85
N GLU A 94 10.78 -0.72 12.40
CA GLU A 94 10.65 0.59 13.03
C GLU A 94 9.18 1.03 13.09
N LEU A 95 8.45 0.90 11.98
CA LEU A 95 7.02 1.21 11.93
C LEU A 95 6.19 0.32 12.86
N HIS A 96 6.51 -0.98 12.93
CA HIS A 96 5.84 -1.92 13.82
C HIS A 96 6.04 -1.52 15.30
N ARG A 97 7.29 -1.20 15.69
CA ARG A 97 7.61 -0.74 17.05
C ARG A 97 6.90 0.57 17.40
N ALA A 98 6.88 1.53 16.47
CA ALA A 98 6.21 2.81 16.67
C ALA A 98 4.69 2.68 16.86
N SER A 99 4.06 1.71 16.18
CA SER A 99 2.61 1.47 16.29
C SER A 99 2.18 0.64 17.49
N HIS A 100 3.06 -0.23 18.01
CA HIS A 100 2.76 -1.11 19.16
C HIS A 100 3.16 -0.53 20.52
N GLY A 101 3.70 0.69 20.55
CA GLY A 101 4.19 1.32 21.77
C GLY A 101 5.56 0.75 22.15
N ALA A 102 6.51 1.65 22.34
CA ALA A 102 7.87 1.32 22.73
C ALA A 102 7.91 0.60 24.09
N ASP A 103 8.19 -0.69 24.07
CA ASP A 103 9.01 -1.34 25.11
C ASP A 103 10.47 -1.26 24.62
N ASP A 104 11.08 -0.09 24.75
CA ASP A 104 12.24 0.08 25.64
C ASP A 104 12.83 1.49 25.49
N SER A 105 13.17 2.05 26.65
CA SER A 105 13.77 3.37 26.78
C SER A 105 15.26 3.31 26.41
N SER A 106 15.70 4.01 25.35
CA SER A 106 16.98 4.75 25.29
C SER A 106 17.22 5.42 23.94
N GLY A 107 17.19 6.75 23.94
CA GLY A 107 18.11 7.68 23.27
C GLY A 107 18.44 7.52 21.78
N GLY A 108 18.14 8.58 21.01
CA GLY A 108 19.06 9.03 19.95
C GLY A 108 18.43 9.48 18.64
N SER A 109 18.45 10.80 18.41
CA SER A 109 18.34 11.53 17.13
C SER A 109 17.15 11.23 16.21
N ALA A 110 16.21 12.19 16.20
CA ALA A 110 15.27 12.40 15.11
C ALA A 110 16.03 12.64 13.80
N VAL A 111 16.18 11.60 12.98
CA VAL A 111 16.59 11.73 11.57
C VAL A 111 15.31 11.97 10.76
N PRO A 112 15.19 13.08 10.01
CA PRO A 112 14.00 13.34 9.22
C PRO A 112 13.88 12.31 8.08
N PRO A 113 12.64 11.94 7.69
CA PRO A 113 12.42 10.93 6.67
C PRO A 113 13.04 11.33 5.32
N PRO A 114 13.72 10.40 4.61
CA PRO A 114 14.37 10.71 3.35
C PRO A 114 13.35 11.08 2.26
N PRO A 115 13.70 12.00 1.34
CA PRO A 115 12.80 12.42 0.28
C PRO A 115 12.50 11.26 -0.68
N PRO A 116 11.28 11.22 -1.27
CA PRO A 116 10.89 10.16 -2.19
C PRO A 116 11.84 10.13 -3.40
N ARG A 117 12.54 9.01 -3.58
CA ARG A 117 13.44 8.79 -4.73
C ARG A 117 12.60 8.76 -6.01
N ARG A 118 12.75 9.80 -6.84
CA ARG A 118 12.32 9.77 -8.23
C ARG A 118 13.20 8.77 -8.98
N LYS A 119 12.58 7.80 -9.65
CA LYS A 119 13.24 7.07 -10.75
C LYS A 119 13.32 7.98 -11.98
#